data_AF-U2L4H2-F1
#
_entry.id   AF-U2L4H2-F1
#
_cell.length_a   1.000
_cell.length_b   1.000
_cell.length_c   1.000
_cell.angle_alpha   90.00
_cell.angle_beta   90.00
_cell.angle_gamma   90.00
#
_symmetry.space_group_name_H-M   'P 1'
#
loop_
_entity.id
_entity.type
_entity.pdbx_description
1 polymer ?
#
loop_
_entity_poly.entity_id
_entity_poly.type
_entity_poly.pdbx_seq_one_letter_code
_entity_poly.pdbx_strand_id
1 'polypeptide(L)'
;MKKIIALILILILASCTFSKNERIPLQMKENFQKVGEDSSAWKIQERENLLETEALLGILKDEVSKEQREELYKLVQEKNAQRRIRENKKSMDVSNKEDKITQKIHELLNQWTDDILGTLPPQCFINHFETGRQEVLNRVKENISQKDGKKLDKLFHELKEMRQQEEYNFLREDEIMDEFVKILSSYPELDGEQILYSIWGNEETLAVFDVKNGQLERVEGKRVGLDFVDEQKHQEAKKYWESVKQILPESAWQRFERFVVMSDGLYGTFAYVDTMDKKGVHWKLALDGKDLEDEAESIYTLIHEFAHVFSLDSTQVEYDWEGFAPRSIFWDDEVKAKQDSYLNAFYKAFWERIVEDNFYDDEHLRFYLRHHHEFVTAYAATNPAEDFAESFAFYVLSGESKHPMIQKKMDFFKAYSELERLKEDILKTLGKNHFVVEHRDSEFTYWESLLSKK
;
A
#
# COMPACT_ATOMS: atom_id res chain seq x y z
N MET A 1 0.43 -7.62 -13.68
CA MET A 1 1.39 -7.25 -12.60
C MET A 1 1.23 -5.77 -12.37
N LYS A 2 0.38 -5.41 -11.43
CA LYS A 2 0.22 -4.00 -11.04
C LYS A 2 1.23 -3.77 -9.92
N LYS A 3 1.81 -2.58 -9.90
CA LYS A 3 2.74 -2.21 -8.83
C LYS A 3 1.92 -1.54 -7.74
N ILE A 4 2.26 -1.82 -6.49
CA ILE A 4 2.09 -0.83 -5.43
C ILE A 4 3.12 0.28 -5.72
N ILE A 5 2.73 1.25 -6.54
CA ILE A 5 3.41 2.56 -6.59
C ILE A 5 2.37 3.57 -6.17
N ALA A 6 2.52 4.11 -4.97
CA ALA A 6 1.88 5.35 -4.61
C ALA A 6 2.96 6.42 -4.50
N LEU A 7 2.86 7.45 -5.36
CA LEU A 7 3.73 8.62 -5.33
C LEU A 7 3.59 9.34 -3.98
N ILE A 8 4.70 9.65 -3.34
CA ILE A 8 4.74 10.62 -2.23
C ILE A 8 4.49 12.01 -2.82
N LEU A 9 3.30 12.57 -2.57
CA LEU A 9 2.98 13.96 -2.92
C LEU A 9 2.71 14.77 -1.65
N ILE A 10 3.71 15.58 -1.29
CA ILE A 10 3.61 16.62 -0.27
C ILE A 10 2.71 17.73 -0.82
N LEU A 11 1.48 17.84 -0.30
CA LEU A 11 0.56 18.93 -0.64
C LEU A 11 0.41 19.91 0.53
N ILE A 12 0.82 21.15 0.26
CA ILE A 12 0.64 22.32 1.12
C ILE A 12 -0.81 22.81 0.97
N LEU A 13 -1.61 22.80 2.04
CA LEU A 13 -2.85 23.56 2.10
C LEU A 13 -2.97 24.40 3.38
N ALA A 14 -3.34 25.66 3.17
CA ALA A 14 -3.39 26.70 4.18
C ALA A 14 -4.79 26.85 4.79
N SER A 15 -4.85 26.66 6.11
CA SER A 15 -5.75 27.32 7.08
C SER A 15 -7.27 27.27 6.85
N CYS A 16 -7.93 26.35 7.55
CA CYS A 16 -9.29 26.50 8.05
C CYS A 16 -9.25 26.56 9.59
N THR A 17 -10.01 27.48 10.20
CA THR A 17 -10.01 27.73 11.64
C THR A 17 -11.12 26.92 12.31
N PHE A 18 -10.78 26.08 13.30
CA PHE A 18 -11.76 25.33 14.08
C PHE A 18 -12.29 26.13 15.26
N SER A 19 -13.62 26.24 15.34
CA SER A 19 -14.35 26.83 16.46
C SER A 19 -14.52 25.78 17.57
N LYS A 20 -13.99 26.08 18.76
CA LYS A 20 -14.27 25.31 19.99
C LYS A 20 -15.71 25.56 20.44
N ASN A 21 -16.51 24.51 20.68
CA ASN A 21 -17.20 24.37 21.97
C ASN A 21 -17.97 23.05 22.21
N GLU A 22 -17.78 22.59 23.45
CA GLU A 22 -18.71 21.94 24.39
C GLU A 22 -19.33 20.56 24.09
N ARG A 23 -18.91 19.60 24.93
CA ARG A 23 -19.37 18.21 25.03
C ARG A 23 -20.84 18.12 25.46
N ILE A 24 -21.61 17.25 24.80
CA ILE A 24 -22.94 16.80 25.25
C ILE A 24 -22.91 15.26 25.44
N PRO A 25 -23.42 14.69 26.55
CA PRO A 25 -23.40 13.24 26.76
C PRO A 25 -24.58 12.54 26.06
N LEU A 26 -24.29 11.52 25.25
CA LEU A 26 -25.31 10.61 24.71
C LEU A 26 -25.93 9.74 25.82
N GLN A 27 -27.19 10.02 26.17
CA GLN A 27 -28.08 9.04 26.79
C GLN A 27 -28.94 8.37 25.70
N MET A 28 -28.50 7.21 25.22
CA MET A 28 -29.39 6.20 24.64
C MET A 28 -29.15 4.88 25.38
N LYS A 29 -29.80 4.75 26.54
CA LYS A 29 -30.09 3.47 27.19
C LYS A 29 -31.58 3.43 27.48
N GLU A 30 -32.14 2.22 27.38
CA GLU A 30 -33.55 1.81 27.55
C GLU A 30 -34.32 1.80 26.20
N ASN A 31 -34.69 0.66 25.62
CA ASN A 31 -35.33 -0.52 26.19
C ASN A 31 -35.02 -1.79 25.38
N PHE A 32 -34.35 -2.82 25.92
CA PHE A 32 -34.36 -4.15 25.30
C PHE A 32 -34.19 -5.28 26.32
N GLN A 33 -35.29 -5.78 26.87
CA GLN A 33 -35.32 -7.04 27.63
C GLN A 33 -36.25 -8.08 26.97
N LYS A 34 -35.65 -9.27 26.70
CA LYS A 34 -36.18 -10.54 26.14
C LYS A 34 -36.52 -10.47 24.64
N VAL A 35 -36.04 -11.35 23.75
CA VAL A 35 -36.41 -12.78 23.58
C VAL A 35 -35.44 -13.52 22.62
N GLY A 36 -34.93 -14.72 22.98
CA GLY A 36 -34.50 -15.79 22.03
C GLY A 36 -33.17 -15.64 21.27
N GLU A 37 -32.57 -16.77 20.86
CA GLU A 37 -31.33 -16.87 20.05
C GLU A 37 -31.37 -16.07 18.72
N ASP A 38 -32.57 -15.82 18.20
CA ASP A 38 -32.82 -14.97 17.02
C ASP A 38 -32.61 -13.47 17.33
N SER A 39 -32.89 -13.02 18.56
CA SER A 39 -32.60 -11.64 18.97
C SER A 39 -31.12 -11.37 19.17
N SER A 40 -30.30 -12.38 19.46
CA SER A 40 -28.84 -12.18 19.56
C SER A 40 -28.24 -11.88 18.20
N ALA A 41 -28.63 -12.61 17.15
CA ALA A 41 -28.13 -12.37 15.80
C ALA A 41 -28.54 -10.97 15.29
N TRP A 42 -29.80 -10.59 15.49
CA TRP A 42 -30.27 -9.25 15.15
C TRP A 42 -29.56 -8.14 15.94
N LYS A 43 -29.37 -8.31 17.26
CA LYS A 43 -28.61 -7.34 18.09
C LYS A 43 -27.15 -7.22 17.68
N ILE A 44 -26.53 -8.31 17.24
CA ILE A 44 -25.16 -8.29 16.70
C ILE A 44 -25.14 -7.48 15.40
N GLN A 45 -26.09 -7.70 14.50
CA GLN A 45 -26.17 -6.97 13.23
C GLN A 45 -26.37 -5.47 13.43
N GLU A 46 -27.28 -5.06 14.30
CA GLU A 46 -27.48 -3.64 14.61
C GLU A 46 -26.23 -2.99 15.20
N ARG A 47 -25.56 -3.71 16.10
CA ARG A 47 -24.30 -3.25 16.68
C ARG A 47 -23.21 -3.09 15.63
N GLU A 48 -23.04 -4.04 14.70
CA GLU A 48 -22.04 -3.92 13.64
C GLU A 48 -22.37 -2.77 12.68
N ASN A 49 -23.64 -2.60 12.29
CA ASN A 49 -24.05 -1.46 11.47
C ASN A 49 -23.75 -0.12 12.17
N LEU A 50 -24.00 -0.04 13.48
CA LEU A 50 -23.71 1.16 14.26
C LEU A 50 -22.20 1.41 14.32
N LEU A 51 -21.40 0.39 14.65
CA LEU A 51 -19.94 0.52 14.72
C LEU A 51 -19.33 0.94 13.37
N GLU A 52 -19.83 0.40 12.28
CA GLU A 52 -19.41 0.80 10.94
C GLU A 52 -19.84 2.23 10.60
N THR A 53 -21.05 2.63 10.96
CA THR A 53 -21.52 4.03 10.80
C THR A 53 -20.62 5.00 11.56
N GLU A 54 -20.28 4.69 12.81
CA GLU A 54 -19.37 5.51 13.62
C GLU A 54 -17.95 5.54 13.03
N ALA A 55 -17.46 4.40 12.53
CA ALA A 55 -16.14 4.32 11.94
C ALA A 55 -16.05 5.20 10.69
N LEU A 56 -16.97 5.03 9.73
CA LEU A 56 -17.01 5.77 8.46
C LEU A 56 -17.04 7.30 8.62
N LEU A 57 -17.63 7.79 9.71
CA LEU A 57 -17.67 9.23 9.97
C LEU A 57 -16.29 9.80 10.35
N GLY A 58 -15.36 8.98 10.86
CA GLY A 58 -14.05 9.43 11.31
C GLY A 58 -14.15 10.61 12.27
N ILE A 59 -13.49 11.73 11.94
CA ILE A 59 -13.56 12.98 12.71
C ILE A 59 -14.88 13.75 12.53
N LEU A 60 -15.66 13.48 11.47
CA LEU A 60 -16.92 14.17 11.21
C LEU A 60 -18.01 13.81 12.23
N LYS A 61 -17.84 12.73 12.99
CA LYS A 61 -18.84 12.25 13.95
C LYS A 61 -19.27 13.33 14.94
N ASP A 62 -18.39 14.24 15.33
CA ASP A 62 -18.71 15.28 16.31
C ASP A 62 -19.41 16.50 15.67
N GLU A 63 -19.46 16.56 14.34
CA GLU A 63 -19.94 17.70 13.55
C GLU A 63 -21.23 17.40 12.77
N VAL A 64 -21.47 16.13 12.39
CA VAL A 64 -22.69 15.75 11.65
C VAL A 64 -23.94 15.80 12.54
N SER A 65 -25.06 16.23 11.95
CA SER A 65 -26.36 16.27 12.61
C SER A 65 -26.86 14.86 12.93
N LYS A 66 -27.84 14.78 13.85
CA LYS A 66 -28.52 13.52 14.17
C LYS A 66 -29.21 12.92 12.94
N GLU A 67 -29.82 13.75 12.10
CA GLU A 67 -30.49 13.35 10.87
C GLU A 67 -29.50 12.80 9.84
N GLN A 68 -28.34 13.45 9.67
CA GLN A 68 -27.26 12.95 8.80
C GLN A 68 -26.76 11.57 9.27
N ARG A 69 -26.52 11.43 10.58
CA ARG A 69 -26.10 10.15 11.17
C ARG A 69 -27.15 9.05 10.97
N GLU A 70 -28.44 9.37 11.16
CA GLU A 70 -29.54 8.43 10.92
C GLU A 70 -29.68 8.05 9.43
N GLU A 71 -29.41 8.97 8.50
CA GLU A 71 -29.38 8.67 7.07
C GLU A 71 -28.24 7.69 6.74
N LEU A 72 -27.02 7.98 7.20
CA LEU A 72 -25.86 7.10 6.98
C LEU A 72 -26.10 5.71 7.56
N TYR A 73 -26.63 5.62 8.80
CA TYR A 73 -26.94 4.34 9.44
C TYR A 73 -27.90 3.48 8.61
N LYS A 74 -28.95 4.08 8.03
CA LYS A 74 -29.91 3.35 7.18
C LYS A 74 -29.25 2.82 5.92
N LEU A 75 -28.38 3.60 5.29
CA LEU A 75 -27.63 3.16 4.11
C LEU A 75 -26.66 2.03 4.45
N VAL A 76 -25.92 2.14 5.55
CA VAL A 76 -25.00 1.08 6.04
C VAL A 76 -25.78 -0.21 6.33
N GLN A 77 -26.93 -0.12 6.99
CA GLN A 77 -27.79 -1.27 7.25
C GLN A 77 -28.24 -1.96 5.94
N GLU A 78 -28.65 -1.18 4.94
CA GLU A 78 -29.10 -1.72 3.66
C GLU A 78 -27.94 -2.32 2.84
N LYS A 79 -26.79 -1.65 2.81
CA LYS A 79 -25.54 -2.17 2.21
C LYS A 79 -25.16 -3.51 2.82
N ASN A 80 -25.10 -3.58 4.15
CA ASN A 80 -24.72 -4.80 4.86
C ASN A 80 -25.75 -5.92 4.66
N ALA A 81 -27.03 -5.61 4.44
CA ALA A 81 -28.02 -6.60 4.06
C ALA A 81 -27.75 -7.19 2.67
N GLN A 82 -27.35 -6.38 1.68
CA GLN A 82 -26.96 -6.89 0.36
C GLN A 82 -25.67 -7.72 0.43
N ARG A 83 -24.65 -7.24 1.15
CA ARG A 83 -23.41 -7.99 1.35
C ARG A 83 -23.66 -9.39 1.91
N ARG A 84 -24.50 -9.52 2.94
CA ARG A 84 -24.84 -10.83 3.52
C ARG A 84 -25.44 -11.79 2.49
N ILE A 85 -26.25 -11.30 1.56
CA ILE A 85 -26.80 -12.14 0.48
C ILE A 85 -25.67 -12.67 -0.40
N ARG A 86 -24.72 -11.82 -0.75
CA ARG A 86 -23.55 -12.18 -1.57
C ARG A 86 -22.59 -13.13 -0.84
N GLU A 87 -22.28 -12.86 0.43
CA GLU A 87 -21.42 -13.73 1.26
C GLU A 87 -22.06 -15.11 1.53
N ASN A 88 -23.39 -15.17 1.75
CA ASN A 88 -24.11 -16.44 1.88
C ASN A 88 -24.04 -17.30 0.61
N LYS A 89 -23.85 -16.67 -0.55
CA LYS A 89 -23.61 -17.35 -1.84
C LYS A 89 -22.14 -17.62 -2.10
N LYS A 90 -21.22 -17.14 -1.24
CA LYS A 90 -19.77 -17.17 -1.46
C LYS A 90 -19.37 -16.58 -2.81
N SER A 91 -19.93 -15.42 -3.15
CA SER A 91 -19.67 -14.73 -4.42
C SER A 91 -18.97 -13.39 -4.15
N MET A 92 -18.10 -12.99 -5.08
CA MET A 92 -17.50 -11.65 -5.12
C MET A 92 -18.34 -10.66 -5.92
N ASP A 93 -19.39 -11.13 -6.61
CA ASP A 93 -20.21 -10.32 -7.52
C ASP A 93 -21.09 -9.35 -6.76
N VAL A 94 -20.65 -8.09 -6.68
CA VAL A 94 -21.41 -7.00 -6.07
C VAL A 94 -22.67 -6.75 -6.91
N SER A 95 -23.83 -6.78 -6.26
CA SER A 95 -25.09 -6.50 -6.96
C SER A 95 -25.20 -5.00 -7.30
N ASN A 96 -25.87 -4.66 -8.41
CA ASN A 96 -26.19 -3.26 -8.75
C ASN A 96 -26.85 -2.47 -7.61
N LYS A 97 -27.54 -3.16 -6.69
CA LYS A 97 -28.15 -2.53 -5.52
C LYS A 97 -27.12 -2.22 -4.44
N GLU A 98 -26.23 -3.18 -4.14
CA GLU A 98 -25.12 -3.00 -3.19
C GLU A 98 -24.21 -1.85 -3.65
N ASP A 99 -23.78 -1.90 -4.92
CA ASP A 99 -22.92 -0.90 -5.54
C ASP A 99 -23.51 0.53 -5.44
N LYS A 100 -24.77 0.72 -5.86
CA LYS A 100 -25.44 2.02 -5.77
C LYS A 100 -25.56 2.56 -4.33
N ILE A 101 -25.76 1.68 -3.35
CA ILE A 101 -25.86 2.11 -1.95
C ILE A 101 -24.46 2.50 -1.45
N THR A 102 -23.43 1.73 -1.77
CA THR A 102 -22.04 2.04 -1.42
C THR A 102 -21.61 3.37 -2.05
N GLN A 103 -21.88 3.58 -3.33
CA GLN A 103 -21.62 4.86 -4.01
C GLN A 103 -22.35 6.03 -3.31
N LYS A 104 -23.62 5.86 -2.95
CA LYS A 104 -24.36 6.91 -2.22
C LYS A 104 -23.74 7.22 -0.84
N ILE A 105 -23.29 6.20 -0.11
CA ILE A 105 -22.60 6.40 1.17
C ILE A 105 -21.34 7.24 0.95
N HIS A 106 -20.53 6.87 -0.05
CA HIS A 106 -19.29 7.57 -0.38
C HIS A 106 -19.53 9.04 -0.77
N GLU A 107 -20.50 9.29 -1.66
CA GLU A 107 -20.89 10.65 -2.07
C GLU A 107 -21.32 11.52 -0.89
N LEU A 108 -22.09 10.95 0.06
CA LEU A 108 -22.49 11.67 1.28
C LEU A 108 -21.30 11.99 2.18
N LEU A 109 -20.40 11.03 2.40
CA LEU A 109 -19.21 11.23 3.23
C LEU A 109 -18.31 12.30 2.62
N ASN A 110 -18.08 12.27 1.31
CA ASN A 110 -17.29 13.28 0.61
C ASN A 110 -17.94 14.66 0.69
N GLN A 111 -19.24 14.77 0.44
CA GLN A 111 -19.97 16.03 0.57
C GLN A 111 -19.83 16.61 1.98
N TRP A 112 -20.03 15.80 3.03
CA TRP A 112 -19.90 16.27 4.41
C TRP A 112 -18.46 16.61 4.79
N THR A 113 -17.48 15.91 4.20
CA THR A 113 -16.05 16.24 4.36
C THR A 113 -15.77 17.62 3.80
N ASP A 114 -16.22 17.89 2.57
CA ASP A 114 -16.03 19.18 1.91
C ASP A 114 -16.78 20.31 2.64
N ASP A 115 -18.00 20.04 3.13
CA ASP A 115 -18.81 21.01 3.87
C ASP A 115 -18.21 21.40 5.22
N ILE A 116 -17.63 20.42 5.95
CA ILE A 116 -17.15 20.60 7.33
C ILE A 116 -15.67 20.99 7.38
N LEU A 117 -14.83 20.36 6.56
CA LEU A 117 -13.37 20.55 6.56
C LEU A 117 -12.89 21.50 5.45
N GLY A 118 -13.76 21.80 4.49
CA GLY A 118 -13.48 22.69 3.36
C GLY A 118 -13.23 21.91 2.06
N THR A 119 -13.70 22.49 0.94
CA THR A 119 -13.53 21.92 -0.38
C THR A 119 -12.07 21.97 -0.83
N LEU A 120 -11.54 20.82 -1.21
CA LEU A 120 -10.21 20.74 -1.81
C LEU A 120 -10.27 21.15 -3.28
N PRO A 121 -9.21 21.81 -3.81
CA PRO A 121 -9.11 22.01 -5.25
C PRO A 121 -9.06 20.63 -5.92
N PRO A 122 -9.77 20.42 -7.05
CA PRO A 122 -9.68 19.16 -7.78
C PRO A 122 -8.21 18.88 -8.10
N GLN A 123 -7.70 17.74 -7.65
CA GLN A 123 -6.34 17.34 -7.96
C GLN A 123 -6.33 16.78 -9.37
N CYS A 124 -5.61 17.49 -10.25
CA CYS A 124 -5.34 16.99 -11.58
C CYS A 124 -4.28 15.89 -11.42
N PHE A 125 -4.72 14.64 -11.31
CA PHE A 125 -3.84 13.49 -11.52
C PHE A 125 -3.41 13.53 -12.99
N ILE A 126 -2.26 14.17 -13.24
CA ILE A 126 -1.57 13.97 -14.50
C ILE A 126 -0.89 12.61 -14.35
N ASN A 127 -1.59 11.55 -14.76
CA ASN A 127 -0.95 10.28 -15.03
C ASN A 127 0.11 10.55 -16.12
N HIS A 128 1.34 10.80 -15.72
CA HIS A 128 2.49 10.67 -16.61
C HIS A 128 2.70 9.18 -16.81
N PHE A 129 1.85 8.55 -17.63
CA PHE A 129 2.14 7.21 -18.09
C PHE A 129 3.44 7.29 -18.91
N GLU A 130 4.47 6.60 -18.43
CA GLU A 130 5.74 6.57 -19.12
C GLU A 130 5.57 6.07 -20.55
N THR A 131 6.29 6.70 -21.48
CA THR A 131 6.21 6.39 -22.91
C THR A 131 6.93 5.09 -23.32
N GLY A 132 7.39 4.33 -22.33
CA GLY A 132 8.21 3.12 -22.43
C GLY A 132 9.64 3.43 -22.90
N ARG A 133 10.62 2.70 -22.38
CA ARG A 133 12.04 2.80 -22.73
C ARG A 133 12.35 1.99 -24.00
N GLN A 134 12.13 2.60 -25.16
CA GLN A 134 12.31 1.97 -26.48
C GLN A 134 13.74 1.45 -26.72
N GLU A 135 14.74 2.12 -26.16
CA GLU A 135 16.15 1.73 -26.19
C GLU A 135 16.42 0.40 -25.49
N VAL A 136 15.75 0.13 -24.36
CA VAL A 136 15.80 -1.16 -23.66
C VAL A 136 15.23 -2.25 -24.56
N LEU A 137 14.05 -2.02 -25.14
CA LEU A 137 13.43 -2.95 -26.08
C LEU A 137 14.35 -3.23 -27.29
N ASN A 138 15.00 -2.20 -27.83
CA ASN A 138 15.91 -2.37 -28.97
C ASN A 138 17.09 -3.29 -28.63
N ARG A 139 17.72 -3.14 -27.45
CA ARG A 139 18.80 -4.04 -26.99
C ARG A 139 18.33 -5.47 -26.78
N VAL A 140 17.17 -5.65 -26.15
CA VAL A 140 16.59 -6.98 -25.92
C VAL A 140 16.35 -7.70 -27.25
N LYS A 141 15.89 -6.97 -28.27
CA LYS A 141 15.65 -7.50 -29.62
C LYS A 141 16.89 -8.03 -30.33
N GLU A 142 18.10 -7.61 -29.93
CA GLU A 142 19.35 -8.15 -30.48
C GLU A 142 19.61 -9.60 -30.02
N ASN A 143 18.96 -10.05 -28.96
CA ASN A 143 19.17 -11.35 -28.32
C ASN A 143 18.05 -12.36 -28.59
N ILE A 144 17.03 -12.00 -29.38
CA ILE A 144 15.86 -12.85 -29.66
C ILE A 144 15.60 -13.00 -31.17
N SER A 145 14.67 -13.88 -31.53
CA SER A 145 14.30 -14.06 -32.94
C SER A 145 13.66 -12.80 -33.54
N GLN A 146 13.93 -12.53 -34.82
CA GLN A 146 13.32 -11.40 -35.54
C GLN A 146 11.78 -11.45 -35.51
N LYS A 147 11.21 -12.67 -35.49
CA LYS A 147 9.76 -12.88 -35.40
C LYS A 147 9.22 -12.38 -34.06
N ASP A 148 9.86 -12.75 -32.96
CA ASP A 148 9.41 -12.35 -31.63
C ASP A 148 9.71 -10.88 -31.36
N GLY A 149 10.85 -10.36 -31.84
CA GLY A 149 11.14 -8.93 -31.77
C GLY A 149 10.07 -8.06 -32.46
N LYS A 150 9.53 -8.50 -33.61
CA LYS A 150 8.40 -7.81 -34.26
C LYS A 150 7.10 -7.89 -33.46
N LYS A 151 6.88 -8.97 -32.70
CA LYS A 151 5.71 -9.07 -31.81
C LYS A 151 5.87 -8.12 -30.63
N LEU A 152 7.05 -8.06 -30.01
CA LEU A 152 7.32 -7.12 -28.92
C LEU A 152 7.15 -5.67 -29.38
N ASP A 153 7.59 -5.30 -30.59
CA ASP A 153 7.32 -3.96 -31.16
C ASP A 153 5.82 -3.67 -31.25
N LYS A 154 5.02 -4.65 -31.68
CA LYS A 154 3.57 -4.49 -31.78
C LYS A 154 2.93 -4.30 -30.40
N LEU A 155 3.27 -5.16 -29.45
CA LEU A 155 2.79 -5.07 -28.06
C LEU A 155 3.20 -3.75 -27.42
N PHE A 156 4.45 -3.32 -27.64
CA PHE A 156 4.96 -2.06 -27.10
C PHE A 156 4.19 -0.86 -27.64
N HIS A 157 3.93 -0.84 -28.95
CA HIS A 157 3.18 0.22 -29.59
C HIS A 157 1.72 0.25 -29.12
N GLU A 158 1.07 -0.91 -29.04
CA GLU A 158 -0.31 -1.04 -28.57
C GLU A 158 -0.46 -0.51 -27.14
N LEU A 159 0.41 -0.94 -26.23
CA LEU A 159 0.41 -0.47 -24.84
C LEU A 159 0.67 1.03 -24.73
N LYS A 160 1.62 1.55 -25.51
CA LYS A 160 1.93 2.98 -25.58
C LYS A 160 0.73 3.80 -26.04
N GLU A 161 0.02 3.35 -27.06
CA GLU A 161 -1.19 4.03 -27.55
C GLU A 161 -2.33 3.96 -26.53
N MET A 162 -2.53 2.81 -25.89
CA MET A 162 -3.56 2.64 -24.84
C MET A 162 -3.33 3.57 -23.65
N ARG A 163 -2.09 3.69 -23.18
CA ARG A 163 -1.70 4.58 -22.08
C ARG A 163 -1.89 6.08 -22.38
N GLN A 164 -2.15 6.44 -23.63
CA GLN A 164 -2.43 7.82 -24.05
C GLN A 164 -3.93 8.11 -24.23
N GLN A 165 -4.79 7.12 -24.04
CA GLN A 165 -6.24 7.27 -24.19
C GLN A 165 -6.88 7.79 -22.90
N GLU A 166 -7.99 8.51 -23.03
CA GLU A 166 -8.80 8.96 -21.89
C GLU A 166 -9.49 7.77 -21.19
N GLU A 167 -9.97 6.79 -21.97
CA GLU A 167 -10.50 5.53 -21.44
C GLU A 167 -9.41 4.46 -21.38
N TYR A 168 -9.00 4.10 -20.16
CA TYR A 168 -7.93 3.15 -19.92
C TYR A 168 -8.46 1.72 -19.70
N ASN A 169 -7.93 0.75 -20.45
CA ASN A 169 -8.31 -0.66 -20.33
C ASN A 169 -7.26 -1.45 -19.54
N PHE A 170 -7.44 -1.53 -18.22
CA PHE A 170 -6.57 -2.26 -17.31
C PHE A 170 -6.41 -3.75 -17.67
N LEU A 171 -7.52 -4.42 -18.05
CA LEU A 171 -7.49 -5.85 -18.39
C LEU A 171 -6.62 -6.12 -19.62
N ARG A 172 -6.74 -5.27 -20.65
CA ARG A 172 -5.93 -5.42 -21.86
C ARG A 172 -4.45 -5.10 -21.61
N GLU A 173 -4.16 -4.15 -20.72
CA GLU A 173 -2.78 -3.91 -20.29
C GLU A 173 -2.17 -5.16 -19.65
N ASP A 174 -2.86 -5.78 -18.69
CA ASP A 174 -2.36 -7.00 -18.04
C ASP A 174 -2.12 -8.13 -19.05
N GLU A 175 -3.03 -8.32 -20.01
CA GLU A 175 -2.83 -9.28 -21.11
C GLU A 175 -1.57 -8.97 -21.95
N ILE A 176 -1.35 -7.70 -22.30
CA ILE A 176 -0.16 -7.29 -23.07
C ILE A 176 1.13 -7.55 -22.28
N MET A 177 1.14 -7.21 -20.98
CA MET A 177 2.29 -7.43 -20.10
C MET A 177 2.60 -8.93 -19.98
N ASP A 178 1.58 -9.77 -19.80
CA ASP A 178 1.72 -11.24 -19.75
C ASP A 178 2.24 -11.81 -21.08
N GLU A 179 1.74 -11.31 -22.22
CA GLU A 179 2.26 -11.69 -23.53
C GLU A 179 3.74 -11.31 -23.70
N PHE A 180 4.12 -10.13 -23.22
CA PHE A 180 5.51 -9.64 -23.22
C PHE A 180 6.43 -10.56 -22.42
N VAL A 181 6.07 -10.82 -21.15
CA VAL A 181 6.84 -11.68 -20.25
C VAL A 181 6.90 -13.10 -20.79
N LYS A 182 5.81 -13.63 -21.35
CA LYS A 182 5.77 -14.96 -21.95
C LYS A 182 6.71 -15.11 -23.15
N ILE A 183 6.79 -14.08 -24.00
CA ILE A 183 7.75 -14.09 -25.13
C ILE A 183 9.17 -14.11 -24.60
N LEU A 184 9.50 -13.21 -23.67
CA LEU A 184 10.86 -13.08 -23.14
C LEU A 184 11.28 -14.31 -22.33
N SER A 185 10.38 -14.87 -21.53
CA SER A 185 10.63 -16.06 -20.71
C SER A 185 10.79 -17.35 -21.53
N SER A 186 10.54 -17.31 -22.84
CA SER A 186 10.88 -18.41 -23.74
C SER A 186 12.39 -18.51 -24.06
N TYR A 187 13.16 -17.50 -23.68
CA TYR A 187 14.62 -17.40 -23.82
C TYR A 187 15.28 -17.58 -22.44
N PRO A 188 15.86 -18.74 -22.11
CA PRO A 188 16.36 -19.06 -20.76
C PRO A 188 17.45 -18.12 -20.24
N GLU A 189 18.17 -17.45 -21.14
CA GLU A 189 19.20 -16.47 -20.84
C GLU A 189 18.65 -15.09 -20.46
N LEU A 190 17.35 -14.87 -20.61
CA LEU A 190 16.66 -13.62 -20.31
C LEU A 190 15.81 -13.74 -19.06
N ASP A 191 15.71 -12.63 -18.34
CA ASP A 191 14.80 -12.43 -17.23
C ASP A 191 13.63 -11.57 -17.72
N GLY A 192 12.57 -12.24 -18.19
CA GLY A 192 11.47 -11.58 -18.87
C GLY A 192 10.73 -10.56 -18.01
N GLU A 193 10.58 -10.86 -16.72
CA GLU A 193 9.94 -9.95 -15.75
C GLU A 193 10.82 -8.73 -15.49
N GLN A 194 12.11 -8.91 -15.20
CA GLN A 194 12.99 -7.77 -14.98
C GLN A 194 13.15 -6.91 -16.25
N ILE A 195 13.17 -7.52 -17.44
CA ILE A 195 13.18 -6.77 -18.70
C ILE A 195 11.90 -5.94 -18.85
N LEU A 196 10.73 -6.50 -18.54
CA LEU A 196 9.48 -5.75 -18.57
C LEU A 196 9.57 -4.52 -17.66
N TYR A 197 10.07 -4.69 -16.44
CA TYR A 197 10.32 -3.58 -15.52
C TYR A 197 11.30 -2.55 -16.08
N SER A 198 12.41 -2.98 -16.68
CA SER A 198 13.37 -2.08 -17.33
C SER A 198 12.74 -1.27 -18.48
N ILE A 199 11.71 -1.80 -19.16
CA ILE A 199 11.03 -1.12 -20.27
C ILE A 199 9.93 -0.17 -19.77
N TRP A 200 9.13 -0.60 -18.79
CA TRP A 200 7.85 0.01 -18.44
C TRP A 200 7.72 0.49 -16.99
N GLY A 201 8.71 0.20 -16.14
CA GLY A 201 8.76 0.74 -14.78
C GLY A 201 9.11 2.22 -14.80
N ASN A 202 8.53 2.99 -13.86
CA ASN A 202 8.77 4.42 -13.70
C ASN A 202 10.25 4.76 -13.42
N GLU A 203 10.96 3.83 -12.80
CA GLU A 203 12.35 4.01 -12.40
C GLU A 203 13.30 3.40 -13.45
N GLU A 204 14.36 4.13 -13.80
CA GLU A 204 15.40 3.58 -14.67
C GLU A 204 16.14 2.48 -13.92
N THR A 205 16.15 1.25 -14.46
CA THR A 205 16.98 0.17 -13.91
C THR A 205 18.45 0.40 -14.30
N LEU A 206 19.32 0.64 -13.31
CA LEU A 206 20.74 0.94 -13.52
C LEU A 206 21.62 -0.31 -13.45
N ALA A 207 21.30 -1.23 -12.54
CA ALA A 207 21.98 -2.50 -12.38
C ALA A 207 21.13 -3.53 -11.62
N VAL A 208 21.38 -4.83 -11.86
CA VAL A 208 20.68 -5.94 -11.20
C VAL A 208 21.71 -6.93 -10.67
N PHE A 209 21.48 -7.46 -9.47
CA PHE A 209 22.37 -8.40 -8.79
C PHE A 209 21.55 -9.55 -8.19
N ASP A 210 22.06 -10.77 -8.31
CA ASP A 210 21.57 -11.89 -7.50
C ASP A 210 22.23 -11.79 -6.12
N VAL A 211 21.48 -12.04 -5.04
CA VAL A 211 21.96 -11.99 -3.66
C VAL A 211 22.15 -13.41 -3.16
N LYS A 212 23.38 -13.79 -2.84
CA LYS A 212 23.70 -15.13 -2.30
C LYS A 212 24.52 -15.01 -1.03
N ASN A 213 23.99 -15.54 0.07
CA ASN A 213 24.63 -15.47 1.40
C ASN A 213 25.04 -14.02 1.77
N GLY A 214 24.19 -13.04 1.43
CA GLY A 214 24.43 -11.61 1.69
C GLY A 214 25.47 -10.94 0.80
N GLN A 215 25.94 -11.62 -0.26
CA GLN A 215 26.89 -11.09 -1.23
C GLN A 215 26.21 -10.88 -2.59
N LEU A 216 26.56 -9.77 -3.26
CA LEU A 216 26.07 -9.47 -4.60
C LEU A 216 26.85 -10.24 -5.66
N GLU A 217 26.14 -11.01 -6.47
CA GLU A 217 26.63 -11.61 -7.71
C GLU A 217 26.10 -10.82 -8.92
N ARG A 218 26.95 -10.59 -9.92
CA ARG A 218 26.57 -9.81 -11.11
C ARG A 218 25.56 -10.55 -11.95
N VAL A 219 24.50 -9.84 -12.34
CA VAL A 219 23.66 -10.24 -13.46
C VAL A 219 24.19 -9.56 -14.72
N GLU A 220 24.42 -10.33 -15.78
CA GLU A 220 24.83 -9.79 -17.07
C GLU A 220 23.74 -8.85 -17.61
N GLY A 221 24.09 -7.64 -18.03
CA GLY A 221 23.12 -6.63 -18.50
C GLY A 221 22.16 -7.16 -19.57
N LYS A 222 22.66 -7.97 -20.51
CA LYS A 222 21.84 -8.61 -21.57
C LYS A 222 20.67 -9.43 -21.01
N ARG A 223 20.83 -10.06 -19.84
CA ARG A 223 19.79 -10.88 -19.19
C ARG A 223 18.63 -10.02 -18.71
N VAL A 224 18.85 -8.73 -18.47
CA VAL A 224 17.87 -7.80 -17.86
C VAL A 224 17.58 -6.57 -18.74
N GLY A 225 18.00 -6.59 -20.01
CA GLY A 225 17.75 -5.52 -20.99
C GLY A 225 18.68 -4.29 -20.87
N LEU A 226 19.73 -4.40 -20.08
CA LEU A 226 20.68 -3.33 -19.82
C LEU A 226 21.97 -3.48 -20.63
N ASP A 227 22.69 -2.36 -20.76
CA ASP A 227 24.10 -2.40 -21.18
C ASP A 227 24.96 -3.14 -20.15
N PHE A 228 26.20 -3.42 -20.52
CA PHE A 228 27.15 -4.10 -19.64
C PHE A 228 27.30 -3.37 -18.28
N VAL A 229 27.15 -4.12 -17.19
CA VAL A 229 27.39 -3.65 -15.82
C VAL A 229 28.89 -3.74 -15.54
N ASP A 230 29.56 -2.58 -15.63
CA ASP A 230 31.00 -2.48 -15.38
C ASP A 230 31.36 -2.60 -13.88
N GLU A 231 32.66 -2.61 -13.60
CA GLU A 231 33.16 -2.67 -12.22
C GLU A 231 32.71 -1.46 -11.39
N GLN A 232 32.64 -0.26 -11.98
CA GLN A 232 32.27 0.95 -11.26
C GLN A 232 30.84 0.85 -10.74
N LYS A 233 29.87 0.52 -11.62
CA LYS A 233 28.46 0.31 -11.23
C LYS A 233 28.30 -0.78 -10.19
N HIS A 234 29.06 -1.87 -10.31
CA HIS A 234 29.03 -2.95 -9.32
C HIS A 234 29.58 -2.53 -7.95
N GLN A 235 30.65 -1.74 -7.91
CA GLN A 235 31.19 -1.21 -6.66
C GLN A 235 30.27 -0.17 -6.03
N GLU A 236 29.56 0.61 -6.83
CA GLU A 236 28.52 1.52 -6.38
C GLU A 236 27.34 0.77 -5.74
N ALA A 237 26.81 -0.24 -6.43
CA ALA A 237 25.74 -1.09 -5.90
C ALA A 237 26.12 -1.78 -4.58
N LYS A 238 27.39 -2.19 -4.42
CA LYS A 238 27.89 -2.74 -3.16
C LYS A 238 27.77 -1.75 -2.01
N LYS A 239 28.01 -0.46 -2.24
CA LYS A 239 27.84 0.56 -1.18
C LYS A 239 26.39 0.62 -0.73
N TYR A 240 25.45 0.65 -1.68
CA TYR A 240 24.01 0.68 -1.38
C TYR A 240 23.56 -0.58 -0.63
N TRP A 241 24.03 -1.76 -1.05
CA TRP A 241 23.75 -3.00 -0.34
C TRP A 241 24.35 -3.07 1.06
N GLU A 242 25.55 -2.50 1.27
CA GLU A 242 26.09 -2.38 2.62
C GLU A 242 25.26 -1.41 3.49
N SER A 243 24.66 -0.35 2.93
CA SER A 243 23.69 0.49 3.66
C SER A 243 22.49 -0.32 4.13
N VAL A 244 21.92 -1.17 3.25
CA VAL A 244 20.82 -2.09 3.62
C VAL A 244 21.22 -2.98 4.80
N LYS A 245 22.42 -3.55 4.78
CA LYS A 245 22.95 -4.41 5.86
C LYS A 245 23.31 -3.65 7.15
N GLN A 246 23.50 -2.34 7.07
CA GLN A 246 23.73 -1.48 8.23
C GLN A 246 22.42 -1.10 8.93
N ILE A 247 21.30 -1.13 8.20
CA ILE A 247 19.96 -0.75 8.69
C ILE A 247 19.18 -1.99 9.12
N LEU A 248 19.11 -3.00 8.26
CA LEU A 248 18.35 -4.23 8.48
C LEU A 248 19.20 -5.33 9.12
N PRO A 249 18.66 -6.13 10.05
CA PRO A 249 19.37 -7.25 10.65
C PRO A 249 19.59 -8.38 9.63
N GLU A 250 20.49 -9.31 9.95
CA GLU A 250 20.81 -10.46 9.10
C GLU A 250 19.62 -11.34 8.73
N SER A 251 18.72 -11.57 9.68
CA SER A 251 17.46 -12.28 9.43
C SER A 251 16.56 -11.59 8.39
N ALA A 252 16.70 -10.28 8.20
CA ALA A 252 15.92 -9.49 7.26
C ALA A 252 16.56 -9.47 5.87
N TRP A 253 17.82 -9.02 5.74
CA TRP A 253 18.42 -8.89 4.40
C TRP A 253 18.70 -10.25 3.73
N GLN A 254 18.75 -11.36 4.48
CA GLN A 254 18.83 -12.72 3.90
C GLN A 254 17.56 -13.14 3.16
N ARG A 255 16.46 -12.40 3.30
CA ARG A 255 15.20 -12.66 2.61
C ARG A 255 15.23 -12.23 1.15
N PHE A 256 16.15 -11.35 0.77
CA PHE A 256 16.29 -10.88 -0.60
C PHE A 256 17.17 -11.81 -1.41
N GLU A 257 16.67 -12.25 -2.56
CA GLU A 257 17.41 -13.04 -3.55
C GLU A 257 17.88 -12.19 -4.73
N ARG A 258 17.35 -10.97 -4.84
CA ARG A 258 17.72 -10.01 -5.87
C ARG A 258 17.79 -8.59 -5.31
N PHE A 259 18.80 -7.86 -5.77
CA PHE A 259 18.98 -6.45 -5.49
C PHE A 259 19.03 -5.67 -6.81
N VAL A 260 18.17 -4.67 -6.93
CA VAL A 260 18.06 -3.81 -8.11
C VAL A 260 18.47 -2.40 -7.72
N VAL A 261 19.46 -1.85 -8.41
CA VAL A 261 19.78 -0.43 -8.33
C VAL A 261 18.97 0.27 -9.40
N MET A 262 18.12 1.19 -8.99
CA MET A 262 17.29 1.99 -9.88
C MET A 262 17.57 3.48 -9.67
N SER A 263 17.00 4.33 -10.52
CA SER A 263 16.83 5.75 -10.18
C SER A 263 15.72 6.41 -10.99
N ASP A 264 15.00 7.34 -10.38
CA ASP A 264 14.09 8.28 -11.04
C ASP A 264 14.54 9.75 -10.90
N GLY A 265 15.56 10.02 -10.09
CA GLY A 265 16.07 11.37 -9.91
C GLY A 265 16.64 11.59 -8.52
N LEU A 266 16.42 12.80 -7.99
CA LEU A 266 16.44 13.04 -6.55
C LEU A 266 14.98 13.17 -6.15
N TYR A 267 14.59 12.53 -5.05
CA TYR A 267 13.20 12.35 -4.63
C TYR A 267 12.40 11.50 -5.61
N GLY A 268 11.35 10.85 -5.11
CA GLY A 268 10.51 9.95 -5.88
C GLY A 268 10.41 8.61 -5.17
N THR A 269 10.58 7.51 -5.91
CA THR A 269 10.60 6.17 -5.34
C THR A 269 11.96 5.88 -4.70
N PHE A 270 12.06 6.00 -3.39
CA PHE A 270 13.27 5.66 -2.63
C PHE A 270 13.63 4.17 -2.76
N ALA A 271 12.66 3.30 -2.50
CA ALA A 271 12.82 1.87 -2.57
C ALA A 271 11.46 1.20 -2.85
N TYR A 272 11.50 -0.06 -3.29
CA TYR A 272 10.34 -0.94 -3.23
C TYR A 272 10.79 -2.40 -3.09
N VAL A 273 9.92 -3.24 -2.53
CA VAL A 273 10.05 -4.70 -2.61
C VAL A 273 8.95 -5.30 -3.46
N ASP A 274 9.25 -6.45 -4.06
CA ASP A 274 8.27 -7.19 -4.85
C ASP A 274 8.65 -8.68 -4.86
N THR A 275 7.64 -9.52 -5.00
CA THR A 275 7.84 -10.96 -5.11
C THR A 275 8.35 -11.31 -6.51
N MET A 276 9.26 -12.27 -6.58
CA MET A 276 9.79 -12.81 -7.84
C MET A 276 9.05 -14.08 -8.27
N ASP A 277 7.99 -14.44 -7.55
CA ASP A 277 7.16 -15.57 -7.86
C ASP A 277 5.69 -15.31 -7.47
N LYS A 278 4.80 -16.16 -7.98
CA LYS A 278 3.35 -16.12 -7.73
C LYS A 278 2.94 -16.72 -6.39
N LYS A 279 3.86 -16.79 -5.41
CA LYS A 279 3.65 -17.40 -4.10
C LYS A 279 4.17 -16.53 -2.95
N GLY A 280 4.96 -15.49 -3.21
CA GLY A 280 5.59 -14.68 -2.17
C GLY A 280 6.74 -15.41 -1.46
N VAL A 281 7.47 -16.31 -2.13
CA VAL A 281 8.59 -17.04 -1.52
C VAL A 281 9.93 -16.32 -1.75
N HIS A 282 10.15 -15.86 -2.98
CA HIS A 282 11.37 -15.22 -3.45
C HIS A 282 11.15 -13.71 -3.56
N TRP A 283 12.04 -12.90 -2.98
CA TRP A 283 11.84 -11.45 -2.88
C TRP A 283 13.01 -10.68 -3.48
N LYS A 284 12.71 -9.55 -4.11
CA LYS A 284 13.70 -8.56 -4.54
C LYS A 284 13.54 -7.25 -3.76
N LEU A 285 14.64 -6.54 -3.59
CA LEU A 285 14.69 -5.15 -3.15
C LEU A 285 15.19 -4.29 -4.30
N ALA A 286 14.43 -3.27 -4.68
CA ALA A 286 14.88 -2.19 -5.55
C ALA A 286 15.14 -0.93 -4.72
N LEU A 287 16.22 -0.22 -5.01
CA LEU A 287 16.66 0.93 -4.23
C LEU A 287 17.21 2.02 -5.15
N ASP A 288 16.75 3.26 -4.99
CA ASP A 288 17.41 4.42 -5.57
C ASP A 288 18.61 4.81 -4.70
N GLY A 289 19.80 4.62 -5.27
CA GLY A 289 21.04 4.94 -4.59
C GLY A 289 21.28 6.43 -4.38
N LYS A 290 20.65 7.32 -5.17
CA LYS A 290 20.80 8.77 -5.05
C LYS A 290 20.05 9.34 -3.86
N ASP A 291 19.00 8.67 -3.43
CA ASP A 291 18.14 9.11 -2.34
C ASP A 291 18.65 8.65 -0.95
N LEU A 292 19.72 7.85 -0.91
CA LEU A 292 20.36 7.38 0.33
C LEU A 292 21.10 8.46 1.12
N GLU A 293 21.18 9.69 0.62
CA GLU A 293 21.79 10.82 1.36
C GLU A 293 20.95 11.25 2.57
N ASP A 294 19.63 11.02 2.54
CA ASP A 294 18.77 11.22 3.71
C ASP A 294 18.75 9.95 4.57
N GLU A 295 19.60 9.95 5.60
CA GLU A 295 19.76 8.82 6.53
C GLU A 295 18.45 8.44 7.23
N ALA A 296 17.68 9.41 7.69
CA ALA A 296 16.46 9.16 8.46
C ALA A 296 15.35 8.58 7.57
N GLU A 297 15.18 9.14 6.38
CA GLU A 297 14.23 8.61 5.40
C GLU A 297 14.66 7.20 4.95
N SER A 298 15.93 6.99 4.64
CA SER A 298 16.45 5.67 4.24
C SER A 298 16.19 4.59 5.29
N ILE A 299 16.38 4.91 6.58
CA ILE A 299 16.08 3.97 7.68
C ILE A 299 14.58 3.65 7.70
N TYR A 300 13.73 4.68 7.64
CA TYR A 300 12.29 4.52 7.68
C TYR A 300 11.78 3.68 6.50
N THR A 301 12.17 4.04 5.28
CA THR A 301 11.78 3.34 4.04
C THR A 301 12.26 1.89 4.05
N LEU A 302 13.50 1.59 4.42
CA LEU A 302 13.98 0.19 4.40
C LEU A 302 13.28 -0.69 5.45
N ILE A 303 12.88 -0.13 6.59
CA ILE A 303 12.08 -0.86 7.58
C ILE A 303 10.64 -1.07 7.05
N HIS A 304 10.06 -0.05 6.42
CA HIS A 304 8.77 -0.15 5.73
C HIS A 304 8.80 -1.26 4.66
N GLU A 305 9.76 -1.22 3.75
CA GLU A 305 9.91 -2.23 2.70
C GLU A 305 10.08 -3.63 3.27
N PHE A 306 10.84 -3.78 4.36
CA PHE A 306 10.97 -5.08 5.00
C PHE A 306 9.66 -5.55 5.65
N ALA A 307 8.79 -4.64 6.10
CA ALA A 307 7.48 -4.99 6.62
C ALA A 307 6.56 -5.60 5.57
N HIS A 308 6.63 -5.14 4.32
CA HIS A 308 5.99 -5.81 3.19
C HIS A 308 6.50 -7.24 3.04
N VAL A 309 7.82 -7.46 3.07
CA VAL A 309 8.43 -8.80 2.88
C VAL A 309 7.92 -9.84 3.86
N PHE A 310 7.69 -9.51 5.14
CA PHE A 310 7.21 -10.50 6.11
C PHE A 310 5.69 -10.51 6.29
N SER A 311 4.98 -9.45 5.88
CA SER A 311 3.51 -9.36 5.99
C SER A 311 2.77 -9.86 4.74
N LEU A 312 3.48 -9.93 3.60
CA LEU A 312 2.97 -10.38 2.31
C LEU A 312 3.64 -11.67 1.81
N ASP A 313 4.46 -12.35 2.61
CA ASP A 313 5.07 -13.60 2.15
C ASP A 313 4.07 -14.76 2.01
N SER A 314 4.58 -15.86 1.45
CA SER A 314 3.85 -17.10 1.24
C SER A 314 3.21 -17.71 2.49
N THR A 315 3.55 -17.27 3.69
CA THR A 315 2.92 -17.69 4.95
C THR A 315 1.74 -16.81 5.32
N GLN A 316 1.69 -15.56 4.84
CA GLN A 316 0.71 -14.55 5.22
C GLN A 316 -0.42 -14.37 4.21
N VAL A 317 -0.14 -14.51 2.91
CA VAL A 317 -1.12 -14.25 1.85
C VAL A 317 -1.15 -15.37 0.80
N GLU A 318 -2.19 -15.35 -0.03
CA GLU A 318 -2.35 -16.15 -1.24
C GLU A 318 -2.32 -15.19 -2.45
N TYR A 319 -1.32 -15.33 -3.29
CA TYR A 319 -1.23 -14.67 -4.61
C TYR A 319 -2.01 -15.45 -5.66
N ASP A 320 -2.33 -14.81 -6.79
CA ASP A 320 -3.14 -15.39 -7.88
C ASP A 320 -4.42 -16.07 -7.34
N TRP A 321 -5.02 -15.48 -6.33
CA TRP A 321 -6.12 -16.11 -5.63
C TRP A 321 -7.39 -16.03 -6.46
N GLU A 322 -8.14 -17.13 -6.48
CA GLU A 322 -9.47 -17.17 -7.06
C GLU A 322 -10.50 -17.52 -5.99
N GLY A 323 -11.75 -17.12 -6.22
CA GLY A 323 -12.88 -17.51 -5.40
C GLY A 323 -13.40 -16.38 -4.52
N PHE A 324 -13.63 -16.67 -3.24
CA PHE A 324 -14.38 -15.80 -2.35
C PHE A 324 -13.57 -15.38 -1.14
N ALA A 325 -13.56 -14.08 -0.86
CA ALA A 325 -13.06 -13.48 0.37
C ALA A 325 -14.25 -12.81 1.10
N PRO A 326 -14.63 -13.27 2.30
CA PRO A 326 -15.64 -12.57 3.11
C PRO A 326 -15.07 -11.23 3.60
N ARG A 327 -15.93 -10.29 4.03
CA ARG A 327 -15.53 -8.99 4.57
C ARG A 327 -14.38 -9.07 5.59
N SER A 328 -14.40 -10.09 6.42
CA SER A 328 -13.42 -10.31 7.48
C SER A 328 -12.04 -10.79 6.99
N ILE A 329 -11.84 -10.93 5.68
CA ILE A 329 -10.54 -11.27 5.09
C ILE A 329 -10.10 -10.11 4.20
N PHE A 330 -8.91 -9.57 4.44
CA PHE A 330 -8.31 -8.60 3.53
C PHE A 330 -8.03 -9.26 2.17
N TRP A 331 -8.35 -8.54 1.10
CA TRP A 331 -8.00 -8.91 -0.26
C TRP A 331 -7.93 -7.67 -1.14
N ASP A 332 -7.16 -7.77 -2.21
CA ASP A 332 -7.11 -6.85 -3.34
C ASP A 332 -6.92 -7.64 -4.65
N ASP A 333 -6.60 -6.94 -5.75
CA ASP A 333 -6.36 -7.53 -7.07
C ASP A 333 -5.17 -8.52 -7.10
N GLU A 334 -4.27 -8.47 -6.12
CA GLU A 334 -3.00 -9.22 -6.11
C GLU A 334 -3.03 -10.35 -5.09
N VAL A 335 -3.52 -10.07 -3.89
CA VAL A 335 -3.40 -10.95 -2.73
C VAL A 335 -4.71 -11.11 -1.98
N LYS A 336 -4.88 -12.28 -1.38
CA LYS A 336 -5.87 -12.54 -0.33
C LYS A 336 -5.14 -12.95 0.94
N ALA A 337 -5.35 -12.20 2.01
CA ALA A 337 -4.72 -12.51 3.28
C ALA A 337 -5.24 -13.82 3.86
N LYS A 338 -4.34 -14.61 4.45
CA LYS A 338 -4.72 -15.82 5.18
C LYS A 338 -5.40 -15.44 6.48
N GLN A 339 -6.28 -16.32 6.96
CA GLN A 339 -7.12 -16.03 8.12
C GLN A 339 -6.31 -15.63 9.37
N ASP A 340 -5.19 -16.30 9.61
CA ASP A 340 -4.35 -16.14 10.81
C ASP A 340 -3.08 -15.29 10.53
N SER A 341 -3.04 -14.56 9.41
CA SER A 341 -1.90 -13.69 9.08
C SER A 341 -1.91 -12.38 9.88
N TYR A 342 -0.73 -11.77 10.02
CA TYR A 342 -0.57 -10.45 10.64
C TYR A 342 -1.37 -9.40 9.88
N LEU A 343 -1.28 -9.39 8.55
CA LEU A 343 -1.99 -8.44 7.71
C LEU A 343 -3.51 -8.55 7.90
N ASN A 344 -4.05 -9.77 7.96
CA ASN A 344 -5.48 -9.95 8.18
C ASN A 344 -5.92 -9.54 9.59
N ALA A 345 -5.11 -9.85 10.61
CA ALA A 345 -5.37 -9.44 11.97
C ALA A 345 -5.34 -7.90 12.12
N PHE A 346 -4.40 -7.24 11.44
CA PHE A 346 -4.28 -5.79 11.38
C PHE A 346 -5.47 -5.17 10.64
N TYR A 347 -5.82 -5.70 9.46
CA TYR A 347 -6.99 -5.29 8.69
C TYR A 347 -8.29 -5.35 9.51
N LYS A 348 -8.53 -6.47 10.22
CA LYS A 348 -9.72 -6.60 11.10
C LYS A 348 -9.74 -5.56 12.21
N ALA A 349 -8.59 -5.24 12.78
CA ALA A 349 -8.48 -4.32 13.89
C ALA A 349 -8.70 -2.86 13.47
N PHE A 350 -8.22 -2.47 12.28
CA PHE A 350 -8.09 -1.05 11.90
C PHE A 350 -8.82 -0.66 10.61
N TRP A 351 -9.11 -1.60 9.70
CA TRP A 351 -9.59 -1.30 8.34
C TRP A 351 -10.96 -1.87 7.98
N GLU A 352 -11.38 -3.01 8.56
CA GLU A 352 -12.58 -3.76 8.14
C GLU A 352 -13.85 -2.89 8.02
N ARG A 353 -13.96 -1.82 8.81
CA ARG A 353 -15.11 -0.92 8.84
C ARG A 353 -15.00 0.28 7.89
N ILE A 354 -13.82 0.60 7.39
CA ILE A 354 -13.54 1.83 6.64
C ILE A 354 -13.00 1.57 5.22
N VAL A 355 -12.49 0.36 4.93
CA VAL A 355 -11.80 0.03 3.67
C VAL A 355 -12.64 0.29 2.42
N GLU A 356 -13.95 0.08 2.46
CA GLU A 356 -14.79 0.30 1.28
C GLU A 356 -14.95 1.77 0.93
N ASP A 357 -14.89 2.67 1.92
CA ASP A 357 -14.93 4.10 1.63
C ASP A 357 -13.61 4.56 0.98
N ASN A 358 -12.49 3.96 1.38
CA ASN A 358 -11.19 4.18 0.78
C ASN A 358 -11.13 3.75 -0.70
N PHE A 359 -11.71 2.60 -1.06
CA PHE A 359 -11.68 2.09 -2.44
C PHE A 359 -12.52 2.89 -3.44
N TYR A 360 -13.45 3.72 -2.98
CA TYR A 360 -14.23 4.62 -3.85
C TYR A 360 -13.67 6.05 -3.89
N ASP A 361 -12.74 6.39 -3.00
CA ASP A 361 -12.07 7.70 -3.01
C ASP A 361 -10.87 7.64 -3.97
N ASP A 362 -11.11 7.95 -5.25
CA ASP A 362 -10.07 7.96 -6.30
C ASP A 362 -8.86 8.86 -5.94
N GLU A 363 -9.04 9.83 -5.04
CA GLU A 363 -7.98 10.75 -4.60
C GLU A 363 -7.37 10.35 -3.24
N HIS A 364 -7.96 9.37 -2.52
CA HIS A 364 -7.72 8.98 -1.10
C HIS A 364 -7.67 10.12 -0.07
N LEU A 365 -7.72 11.37 -0.51
CA LEU A 365 -7.45 12.54 0.29
C LEU A 365 -8.61 12.90 1.18
N ARG A 366 -9.86 12.75 0.73
CA ARG A 366 -11.05 13.00 1.58
C ARG A 366 -11.16 11.93 2.65
N PHE A 367 -10.92 10.68 2.28
CA PHE A 367 -10.79 9.56 3.19
C PHE A 367 -9.71 9.85 4.23
N TYR A 368 -8.50 10.23 3.82
CA TYR A 368 -7.44 10.60 4.75
C TYR A 368 -7.86 11.77 5.65
N LEU A 369 -8.45 12.85 5.12
CA LEU A 369 -8.90 13.97 5.94
C LEU A 369 -9.92 13.55 7.01
N ARG A 370 -10.84 12.62 6.69
CA ARG A 370 -11.79 12.06 7.68
C ARG A 370 -11.11 11.19 8.73
N HIS A 371 -10.04 10.49 8.37
CA HIS A 371 -9.43 9.44 9.18
C HIS A 371 -7.99 9.71 9.64
N HIS A 372 -7.45 10.91 9.44
CA HIS A 372 -6.02 11.20 9.61
C HIS A 372 -5.48 10.85 11.01
N HIS A 373 -6.29 10.97 12.07
CA HIS A 373 -5.91 10.56 13.45
C HIS A 373 -5.70 9.05 13.62
N GLU A 374 -6.10 8.26 12.63
CA GLU A 374 -6.01 6.81 12.61
C GLU A 374 -4.73 6.34 11.92
N PHE A 375 -4.02 7.20 11.18
CA PHE A 375 -2.85 6.85 10.36
C PHE A 375 -1.58 7.55 10.83
N VAL A 376 -0.43 6.87 10.69
CA VAL A 376 0.88 7.44 11.07
C VAL A 376 1.39 8.47 10.07
N THR A 377 0.98 8.32 8.80
CA THR A 377 1.31 9.18 7.65
C THR A 377 0.09 9.26 6.73
N ALA A 378 0.09 10.20 5.78
CA ALA A 378 -0.92 10.22 4.72
C ALA A 378 -0.81 8.98 3.81
N TYR A 379 0.43 8.52 3.58
CA TYR A 379 0.72 7.34 2.78
C TYR A 379 0.11 6.06 3.37
N ALA A 380 0.12 5.91 4.69
CA ALA A 380 -0.52 4.81 5.39
C ALA A 380 -2.04 4.73 5.13
N ALA A 381 -2.71 5.80 4.69
CA ALA A 381 -4.13 5.79 4.40
C ALA A 381 -4.48 5.28 2.98
N THR A 382 -3.48 4.92 2.17
CA THR A 382 -3.70 4.44 0.79
C THR A 382 -4.35 3.07 0.76
N ASN A 383 -3.85 2.10 1.55
CA ASN A 383 -4.44 0.77 1.68
C ASN A 383 -3.96 0.06 2.98
N PRO A 384 -4.56 -1.09 3.35
CA PRO A 384 -4.18 -1.83 4.56
C PRO A 384 -2.74 -2.36 4.61
N ALA A 385 -2.12 -2.68 3.46
CA ALA A 385 -0.74 -3.17 3.42
C ALA A 385 0.25 -2.02 3.67
N GLU A 386 0.04 -0.84 3.08
CA GLU A 386 0.85 0.35 3.38
C GLU A 386 0.72 0.78 4.82
N ASP A 387 -0.50 0.78 5.38
CA ASP A 387 -0.69 1.10 6.79
C ASP A 387 0.05 0.15 7.72
N PHE A 388 0.06 -1.14 7.38
CA PHE A 388 0.82 -2.13 8.14
C PHE A 388 2.31 -1.80 8.12
N ALA A 389 2.87 -1.53 6.93
CA ALA A 389 4.29 -1.27 6.74
C ALA A 389 4.74 0.06 7.39
N GLU A 390 4.00 1.13 7.15
CA GLU A 390 4.20 2.45 7.77
C GLU A 390 4.10 2.38 9.29
N SER A 391 3.06 1.71 9.79
CA SER A 391 2.85 1.59 11.24
C SER A 391 3.92 0.71 11.89
N PHE A 392 4.46 -0.30 11.19
CA PHE A 392 5.57 -1.10 11.69
C PHE A 392 6.88 -0.29 11.74
N ALA A 393 7.20 0.47 10.69
CA ALA A 393 8.35 1.37 10.69
C ALA A 393 8.27 2.39 11.83
N PHE A 394 7.09 2.99 12.03
CA PHE A 394 6.82 3.87 13.17
C PHE A 394 6.95 3.15 14.51
N TYR A 395 6.46 1.91 14.64
CA TYR A 395 6.61 1.10 15.85
C TYR A 395 8.07 0.81 16.19
N VAL A 396 8.90 0.53 15.19
CA VAL A 396 10.33 0.26 15.41
C VAL A 396 11.03 1.52 15.91
N LEU A 397 10.83 2.67 15.26
CA LEU A 397 11.59 3.89 15.49
C LEU A 397 11.06 4.74 16.65
N SER A 398 9.74 4.82 16.81
CA SER A 398 9.09 5.65 17.83
C SER A 398 8.50 4.83 18.97
N GLY A 399 7.86 3.70 18.65
CA GLY A 399 7.33 2.73 19.61
C GLY A 399 6.09 3.14 20.41
N GLU A 400 5.81 4.43 20.53
CA GLU A 400 4.64 4.97 21.23
C GLU A 400 4.08 6.20 20.49
N SER A 401 2.80 6.49 20.70
CA SER A 401 2.12 7.68 20.18
C SER A 401 1.12 8.24 21.18
N LYS A 402 0.93 9.55 21.17
CA LYS A 402 -0.10 10.23 21.97
C LYS A 402 -1.51 10.07 21.37
N HIS A 403 -1.61 9.69 20.09
CA HIS A 403 -2.89 9.46 19.42
C HIS A 403 -3.42 8.06 19.76
N PRO A 404 -4.62 7.93 20.35
CA PRO A 404 -5.10 6.64 20.85
C PRO A 404 -5.21 5.53 19.79
N MET A 405 -5.53 5.86 18.53
CA MET A 405 -5.62 4.86 17.47
C MET A 405 -4.25 4.40 17.00
N ILE A 406 -3.32 5.33 16.79
CA ILE A 406 -1.92 5.01 16.46
C ILE A 406 -1.28 4.18 17.58
N GLN A 407 -1.52 4.52 18.86
CA GLN A 407 -1.01 3.72 19.98
C GLN A 407 -1.55 2.29 19.95
N LYS A 408 -2.82 2.06 19.58
CA LYS A 408 -3.35 0.70 19.44
C LYS A 408 -2.65 -0.10 18.35
N LYS A 409 -2.17 0.55 17.28
CA LYS A 409 -1.34 -0.09 16.25
C LYS A 409 0.03 -0.48 16.82
N MET A 410 0.62 0.37 17.66
CA MET A 410 1.87 0.02 18.37
C MET A 410 1.67 -1.18 19.30
N ASP A 411 0.57 -1.17 20.05
CA ASP A 411 0.19 -2.26 20.96
C ASP A 411 -0.08 -3.56 20.19
N PHE A 412 -0.61 -3.47 18.96
CA PHE A 412 -0.80 -4.61 18.06
C PHE A 412 0.54 -5.29 17.76
N PHE A 413 1.56 -4.56 17.30
CA PHE A 413 2.87 -5.16 17.00
C PHE A 413 3.54 -5.71 18.24
N LYS A 414 3.43 -5.00 19.37
CA LYS A 414 3.95 -5.43 20.68
C LYS A 414 3.32 -6.74 21.18
N ALA A 415 2.10 -7.05 20.76
CA ALA A 415 1.44 -8.30 21.14
C ALA A 415 2.08 -9.54 20.48
N TYR A 416 2.87 -9.38 19.42
CA TYR A 416 3.58 -10.45 18.72
C TYR A 416 5.05 -10.48 19.13
N SER A 417 5.43 -11.47 19.94
CA SER A 417 6.77 -11.57 20.53
C SER A 417 7.91 -11.57 19.49
N GLU A 418 7.63 -12.10 18.30
CA GLU A 418 8.54 -12.19 17.16
C GLU A 418 8.71 -10.84 16.47
N LEU A 419 7.69 -10.00 16.42
CA LEU A 419 7.78 -8.64 15.89
C LEU A 419 8.47 -7.70 16.89
N GLU A 420 8.27 -7.91 18.20
CA GLU A 420 9.03 -7.21 19.25
C GLU A 420 10.52 -7.58 19.19
N ARG A 421 10.86 -8.88 19.04
CA ARG A 421 12.26 -9.31 18.82
C ARG A 421 12.85 -8.74 17.54
N LEU A 422 12.09 -8.71 16.44
CA LEU A 422 12.54 -8.13 15.18
C LEU A 422 12.86 -6.62 15.35
N LYS A 423 11.99 -5.88 16.05
CA LYS A 423 12.27 -4.48 16.42
C LYS A 423 13.57 -4.35 17.20
N GLU A 424 13.79 -5.17 18.22
CA GLU A 424 15.03 -5.16 19.01
C GLU A 424 16.27 -5.44 18.15
N ASP A 425 16.19 -6.40 17.22
CA ASP A 425 17.27 -6.73 16.30
C ASP A 425 17.57 -5.60 15.31
N ILE A 426 16.55 -4.90 14.80
CA ILE A 426 16.71 -3.70 13.96
C ILE A 426 17.39 -2.59 14.77
N LEU A 427 16.88 -2.24 15.95
CA LEU A 427 17.46 -1.18 16.79
C LEU A 427 18.90 -1.48 17.20
N LYS A 428 19.21 -2.75 17.51
CA LYS A 428 20.58 -3.19 17.80
C LYS A 428 21.49 -3.05 16.59
N THR A 429 20.98 -3.35 15.40
CA THR A 429 21.71 -3.19 14.13
C THR A 429 22.00 -1.71 13.87
N LEU A 430 20.99 -0.83 14.04
CA LEU A 430 21.15 0.61 13.92
C LEU A 430 22.18 1.16 14.92
N GLY A 431 22.07 0.80 16.19
CA GLY A 431 22.99 1.24 17.24
C GLY A 431 24.43 0.76 17.05
N LYS A 432 24.62 -0.46 16.52
CA LYS A 432 25.95 -0.98 16.17
C LYS A 432 26.61 -0.16 15.05
N ASN A 433 25.82 0.38 14.13
CA ASN A 433 26.28 1.19 13.00
C ASN A 433 26.26 2.70 13.29
N HIS A 434 26.00 3.10 14.54
CA HIS A 434 26.02 4.49 15.01
C HIS A 434 24.96 5.42 14.40
N PHE A 435 23.86 4.85 13.88
CA PHE A 435 22.69 5.62 13.49
C PHE A 435 22.01 6.22 14.73
N VAL A 436 21.61 7.49 14.63
CA VAL A 436 20.82 8.14 15.68
C VAL A 436 19.34 7.96 15.31
N VAL A 437 18.63 7.16 16.09
CA VAL A 437 17.17 7.03 15.93
C VAL A 437 16.52 8.25 16.59
N GLU A 438 16.19 9.25 15.79
CA GLU A 438 15.33 10.33 16.25
C GLU A 438 13.88 9.86 16.33
N HIS A 439 13.19 10.22 17.40
CA HIS A 439 11.76 9.94 17.52
C HIS A 439 11.01 10.71 16.43
N ARG A 440 10.40 9.98 15.50
CA ARG A 440 9.48 10.54 14.52
C ARG A 440 8.13 10.70 15.19
N ASP A 441 7.65 11.92 15.36
CA ASP A 441 6.23 12.13 15.60
C ASP A 441 5.48 11.78 14.31
N SER A 442 4.22 11.34 14.40
CA SER A 442 3.40 11.11 13.19
C SER A 442 3.37 12.36 12.33
N GLU A 443 3.27 12.24 11.00
CA GLU A 443 3.16 13.41 10.10
C GLU A 443 2.06 14.36 10.57
N PHE A 444 1.01 13.82 11.16
CA PHE A 444 -0.06 14.56 11.80
C PHE A 444 0.40 15.58 12.86
N THR A 445 1.39 15.26 13.70
CA THR A 445 1.89 16.16 14.74
C THR A 445 2.65 17.35 14.14
N TYR A 446 3.31 17.15 12.99
CA TYR A 446 3.89 18.23 12.20
C TYR A 446 2.79 19.16 11.67
N TRP A 447 1.69 18.61 11.14
CA TRP A 447 0.54 19.38 10.65
C TRP A 447 -0.22 20.13 11.76
N GLU A 448 -0.47 19.52 12.92
CA GLU A 448 -1.05 20.23 14.08
C GLU A 448 -0.17 21.41 14.54
N SER A 449 1.17 21.25 14.50
CA SER A 449 2.10 22.34 14.86
C SER A 449 2.03 23.53 13.90
N LEU A 450 1.70 23.28 12.63
CA LEU A 450 1.52 24.28 11.58
C LEU A 450 0.13 24.94 11.68
N LEU A 451 -0.90 24.16 11.99
CA LEU A 451 -2.28 24.64 12.16
C LEU A 451 -2.49 25.39 13.48
N SER A 452 -1.74 25.07 14.54
CA SER A 452 -1.80 25.72 15.86
C SER A 452 -0.93 26.98 16.00
N LYS A 453 -0.09 27.29 15.01
CA LYS A 453 0.73 28.52 14.96
C LYS A 453 0.03 29.71 14.27
N LYS A 454 -1.25 29.57 13.95
CA LYS A 454 -2.16 30.68 13.59
C LYS A 454 -3.21 30.85 14.68
#